data_AF-A0A1S1QI67-F1
#
_entry.id   AF-A0A1S1QI67-F1
#
_cell.length_a   1.000
_cell.length_b   1.000
_cell.length_c   1.000
_cell.angle_alpha   90.00
_cell.angle_beta   90.00
_cell.angle_gamma   90.00
#
_symmetry.space_group_name_H-M   'P 1'
#
loop_
_entity.id
_entity.type
_entity.pdbx_description
1 polymer ?
#
loop_
_entity_poly.entity_id
_entity_poly.type
_entity_poly.pdbx_seq_one_letter_code
_entity_poly.pdbx_strand_id
1 'polypeptide(L)' 'MSFLDSLVDGLDDNTRSRTLDLIAQSVADDRAAALEGIHRRPADVGTRGRRSRSDSERSDKS' A
#
# COMPACT_ATOMS: atom_id res chain seq x y z
N MET A 1 -19.58 17.81 -3.84
CA MET A 1 -18.56 18.41 -2.96
C MET A 1 -17.45 17.41 -2.75
N SER A 2 -16.18 17.82 -2.83
CA SER A 2 -15.05 16.93 -2.55
C SER A 2 -14.89 16.74 -1.03
N PHE A 3 -14.28 15.63 -0.60
CA PHE A 3 -13.96 15.41 0.81
C PHE A 3 -13.02 16.49 1.36
N LEU A 4 -12.06 16.94 0.54
CA LEU A 4 -11.14 18.02 0.90
C LEU A 4 -11.89 19.32 1.19
N ASP A 5 -12.89 19.66 0.37
CA ASP A 5 -13.73 20.84 0.62
C ASP A 5 -14.54 20.72 1.91
N SER A 6 -15.02 19.51 2.25
CA SER A 6 -15.73 19.26 3.52
C SER A 6 -14.81 19.33 4.75
N LEU A 7 -13.54 19.00 4.60
CA LEU A 7 -12.56 18.99 5.70
C LEU A 7 -12.16 20.41 6.10
N VAL A 8 -12.09 21.32 5.13
CA VAL A 8 -11.69 22.72 5.36
C VAL A 8 -12.89 23.67 5.41
N ASP A 9 -14.11 23.12 5.41
CA ASP A 9 -15.33 23.91 5.51
C ASP A 9 -15.41 24.61 6.87
N GLY A 10 -15.85 25.87 6.87
CA GLY A 10 -15.91 26.71 8.08
C GLY A 10 -14.56 27.27 8.58
N LEU A 11 -13.44 27.00 7.91
CA LEU A 11 -12.18 27.70 8.17
C LEU A 11 -12.16 29.07 7.51
N ASP A 12 -11.51 30.05 8.15
CA ASP A 12 -11.20 31.31 7.49
C ASP A 12 -10.19 31.12 6.35
N ASP A 13 -10.16 32.05 5.40
CA ASP A 13 -9.38 31.91 4.17
C ASP A 13 -7.88 31.69 4.42
N ASN A 14 -7.30 32.30 5.46
CA ASN A 14 -5.89 32.15 5.79
C ASN A 14 -5.62 30.74 6.33
N THR A 15 -6.41 30.32 7.33
CA THR A 15 -6.30 28.98 7.91
C THR A 15 -6.59 27.89 6.88
N ARG A 16 -7.56 28.11 5.99
CA ARG A 16 -7.88 27.21 4.88
C ARG A 16 -6.69 27.05 3.94
N SER A 17 -6.10 28.16 3.46
CA SER A 17 -4.94 28.12 2.55
C SER A 17 -3.78 27.36 3.20
N ARG A 18 -3.45 27.72 4.44
CA ARG A 18 -2.34 27.08 5.18
C ARG A 18 -2.59 25.58 5.39
N THR A 19 -3.83 25.18 5.69
CA THR A 19 -4.18 23.76 5.88
C THR A 19 -4.05 22.97 4.58
N LEU A 20 -4.51 23.55 3.46
CA LEU A 20 -4.37 22.93 2.15
C LEU A 20 -2.90 22.76 1.74
N ASP A 21 -2.05 23.76 2.02
CA ASP A 21 -0.61 23.67 1.74
C ASP A 21 0.06 22.55 2.54
N LEU A 22 -0.29 22.41 3.84
CA LEU A 22 0.23 21.34 4.69
C LEU A 22 -0.19 19.95 4.21
N ILE A 23 -1.45 19.79 3.79
CA ILE A 23 -1.95 18.52 3.23
C ILE A 23 -1.22 18.20 1.93
N ALA A 24 -1.05 19.19 1.04
CA ALA A 24 -0.34 19.00 -0.22
C ALA A 24 1.11 18.55 0.01
N GLN A 25 1.82 19.18 0.97
CA GLN A 25 3.17 18.80 1.34
C GLN A 25 3.22 17.37 1.89
N SER A 26 2.33 17.01 2.82
CA SER A 26 2.26 15.65 3.38
C SER A 26 2.03 14.59 2.30
N VAL A 27 1.13 14.85 1.35
CA VAL A 27 0.84 13.91 0.24
C VAL A 27 2.03 13.79 -0.70
N ALA A 28 2.77 14.88 -0.94
CA ALA A 28 3.99 14.86 -1.74
C ALA A 28 5.08 14.03 -1.06
N ASP A 29 5.27 14.21 0.24
CA ASP A 29 6.24 13.47 1.06
C ASP A 29 5.90 11.97 1.09
N ASP A 30 4.63 11.62 1.30
CA ASP A 30 4.15 10.23 1.27
C ASP A 30 4.38 9.57 -0.10
N ARG A 31 4.15 10.31 -1.19
CA ARG A 31 4.41 9.83 -2.55
C ARG A 31 5.89 9.62 -2.80
N ALA A 32 6.75 10.54 -2.35
CA ALA A 32 8.20 10.40 -2.46
C ALA A 32 8.69 9.18 -1.67
N ALA A 33 8.23 9.01 -0.43
CA ALA A 33 8.57 7.86 0.40
C ALA A 33 8.06 6.53 -0.19
N ALA A 34 6.86 6.52 -0.78
CA ALA A 34 6.33 5.35 -1.46
C ALA A 34 7.18 4.95 -2.68
N LEU A 35 7.63 5.92 -3.48
CA LEU A 35 8.53 5.69 -4.62
C LEU A 35 9.89 5.14 -4.14
N GLU A 36 10.45 5.68 -3.06
CA GLU A 36 11.68 5.15 -2.46
C GLU A 36 11.49 3.74 -1.88
N GLY A 37 10.32 3.44 -1.31
CA GLY A 37 9.96 2.14 -0.76
C GLY A 37 9.79 1.03 -1.82
N ILE A 38 9.37 1.38 -3.04
CA ILE A 38 9.27 0.44 -4.18
C ILE A 38 10.66 -0.12 -4.54
N HIS A 39 11.74 0.65 -4.35
CA HIS A 39 13.10 0.19 -4.65
C HIS A 39 13.73 -0.68 -3.56
N ARG A 40 13.12 -0.81 -2.37
CA ARG A 40 13.73 -1.50 -1.21
C ARG A 40 13.05 -2.79 -0.76
N ARG A 41 11.90 -3.16 -1.32
CA ARG A 41 11.28 -4.46 -1.02
C ARG A 41 11.36 -5.39 -2.22
N PRO A 42 12.27 -6.39 -2.24
CA PRO A 42 11.86 -7.63 -2.86
C PRO A 42 10.58 -8.05 -2.15
N ALA A 43 9.47 -8.11 -2.88
CA ALA A 43 8.26 -8.71 -2.38
C ALA A 43 8.67 -10.08 -1.85
N ASP A 44 8.51 -10.34 -0.55
CA ASP A 44 8.56 -11.67 0.00
C ASP A 44 7.33 -12.40 -0.55
N VAL A 45 7.43 -12.83 -1.80
CA VAL A 45 6.50 -13.75 -2.42
C VAL A 45 6.81 -15.07 -1.75
N GLY A 46 6.32 -15.22 -0.52
CA GLY A 46 6.51 -16.39 0.30
C GLY A 46 6.32 -17.61 -0.58
N THR A 47 7.37 -18.39 -0.73
CA THR A 47 7.38 -19.53 -1.64
C THR A 47 6.25 -20.45 -1.21
N ARG A 48 5.10 -20.39 -1.87
CA ARG A 48 4.08 -21.43 -1.81
C ARG A 48 4.70 -22.66 -2.46
N GLY A 49 5.57 -23.33 -1.70
CA GLY A 49 6.02 -24.67 -1.98
C GLY A 49 4.79 -25.54 -2.02
N ARG A 50 4.26 -25.77 -3.23
CA ARG A 50 3.30 -26.83 -3.48
C ARG A 50 4.01 -28.11 -3.08
N ARG A 51 3.67 -28.62 -1.90
CA ARG A 51 3.97 -29.99 -1.51
C ARG A 51 3.28 -30.88 -2.54
N SER A 52 4.04 -31.23 -3.59
CA SER A 52 3.71 -32.29 -4.52
C SER A 52 3.50 -33.53 -3.68
N ARG A 53 2.25 -33.95 -3.51
CA ARG A 53 1.94 -35.29 -3.06
C ARG A 53 2.49 -36.20 -4.14
N SER A 54 3.60 -36.86 -3.86
CA SER A 54 3.97 -38.06 -4.58
C SER A 54 2.93 -39.11 -4.23
N ASP A 55 1.87 -39.16 -5.03
CA ASP A 55 1.18 -40.41 -5.33
C ASP A 55 2.22 -41.34 -5.96
N SER A 56 2.92 -42.10 -5.12
CA SER A 56 3.47 -43.39 -5.52
C SER A 56 2.53 -44.42 -4.94
N GLU A 57 1.60 -44.75 -5.81
CA GLU A 57 0.49 -45.66 -5.68
C GLU A 57 0.95 -47.04 -5.18
N ARG A 58 -0.01 -47.67 -4.51
CA ARG A 58 -0.08 -49.11 -4.24
C ARG A 58 0.28 -49.93 -5.47
N SER A 59 1.08 -50.98 -5.27
CA SER A 59 0.98 -52.31 -5.92
C SER A 59 1.96 -53.22 -5.15
N ASP A 60 1.54 -54.02 -4.17
CA ASP A 60 0.91 -55.34 -4.35
C ASP A 60 1.73 -56.25 -5.28
N LYS A 61 2.54 -57.18 -4.71
CA LYS A 61 2.38 -58.64 -4.88
C LYS A 61 3.56 -59.41 -4.26
N SER A 62 3.18 -60.47 -3.53
CA SER A 62 3.87 -61.78 -3.33
C SER A 62 5.14 -61.86 -2.49
#